data_AF-A0A0A2MK64-F1
#
_entry.id   AF-A0A0A2MK64-F1
#
_cell.length_a   1.000
_cell.length_b   1.000
_cell.length_c   1.000
_cell.angle_alpha   90.00
_cell.angle_beta   90.00
_cell.angle_gamma   90.00
#
_symmetry.space_group_name_H-M   'P 1'
#
loop_
_entity.id
_entity.type
_entity.pdbx_description
1 polymer ?
#
loop_
_entity_poly.entity_id
_entity_poly.type
_entity_poly.pdbx_seq_one_letter_code
_entity_poly.pdbx_strand_id
1 'polypeptide(L)'
;MKLYCLLLLCAVLTCCCSKTEANKNSKIVSNIVSDTLLPADCIPTDFTTPLGTKITYIRVGNAVKLSWGDGNYTRSHDSLFTCVDYTDSGRWDLIPKYESETKNYLVFINVLSTSSGGNPAPIDFSVMVLPKNVTDSIYEKEMYLDHAGDYIIYLTGASADSLSVLNLETKKIQICRLDPQPLIFAKSPTFIIQKTKIKNKVLHVEYEDLDSNDSTVIRKNKFRLGI
;
A
#
# COMPACT_ATOMS: atom_id res chain seq x y z
N MET A 1 -66.69 -25.72 -2.39
CA MET A 1 -66.92 -24.46 -3.12
C MET A 1 -66.76 -23.33 -2.12
N LYS A 2 -65.56 -22.75 -2.04
CA LYS A 2 -65.16 -21.45 -2.65
C LYS A 2 -65.81 -20.26 -1.94
N LEU A 3 -64.96 -19.28 -1.62
CA LEU A 3 -65.26 -17.87 -1.31
C LEU A 3 -65.34 -17.44 0.18
N TYR A 4 -64.32 -17.73 1.00
CA TYR A 4 -64.15 -17.04 2.31
C TYR A 4 -62.74 -16.50 2.60
N CYS A 5 -61.88 -16.36 1.59
CA CYS A 5 -60.52 -15.80 1.77
C CYS A 5 -60.23 -14.58 0.87
N LEU A 6 -61.23 -13.76 0.56
CA LEU A 6 -61.03 -12.60 -0.33
C LEU A 6 -61.63 -11.29 0.20
N LEU A 7 -61.59 -11.06 1.51
CA LEU A 7 -62.03 -9.79 2.12
C LEU A 7 -61.07 -9.26 3.21
N LEU A 8 -59.81 -9.70 3.22
CA LEU A 8 -58.82 -9.28 4.22
C LEU A 8 -57.52 -8.74 3.58
N LEU A 9 -57.64 -8.16 2.38
CA LEU A 9 -56.50 -7.68 1.60
C LEU A 9 -56.82 -6.38 0.86
N CYS A 10 -57.36 -5.38 1.56
CA CYS A 10 -57.55 -4.03 0.99
C CYS A 10 -57.50 -2.88 2.02
N ALA A 11 -56.87 -3.07 3.19
CA ALA A 11 -56.77 -2.02 4.19
C ALA A 11 -55.37 -1.90 4.79
N VAL A 12 -54.35 -1.70 3.94
CA VAL A 12 -53.07 -1.09 4.36
C VAL A 12 -52.56 -0.19 3.22
N LEU A 13 -53.28 0.90 2.97
CA LEU A 13 -52.83 2.00 2.11
C LEU A 13 -53.30 3.29 2.76
N THR A 14 -52.58 3.75 3.77
CA THR A 14 -52.50 5.17 4.12
C THR A 14 -51.19 5.46 4.88
N CYS A 15 -50.39 6.32 4.26
CA CYS A 15 -49.56 7.37 4.86
C CYS A 15 -48.96 7.13 6.25
N CYS A 16 -47.65 6.93 6.27
CA CYS A 16 -46.74 7.79 7.04
C CYS A 16 -45.32 7.67 6.47
N CYS A 17 -44.95 8.62 5.61
CA CYS A 17 -43.56 8.90 5.27
C CYS A 17 -42.82 9.35 6.54
N SER A 18 -42.18 8.41 7.21
CA SER A 18 -41.16 8.72 8.20
C SER A 18 -39.87 9.04 7.47
N LYS A 19 -39.48 10.33 7.50
CA LYS A 19 -38.16 10.80 7.09
C LYS A 19 -37.11 10.14 7.99
N THR A 20 -36.39 9.16 7.45
CA THR A 20 -35.10 8.78 8.01
C THR A 20 -34.05 9.56 7.23
N GLU A 21 -33.46 10.57 7.89
CA GLU A 21 -32.27 11.27 7.41
C GLU A 21 -31.09 10.30 7.43
N ALA A 22 -30.95 9.52 6.36
CA ALA A 22 -29.69 8.88 6.04
C ALA A 22 -28.76 9.98 5.51
N ASN A 23 -27.82 10.37 6.36
CA ASN A 23 -26.70 11.24 6.05
C ASN A 23 -25.98 10.69 4.81
N LYS A 24 -26.32 11.24 3.63
CA LYS A 24 -25.57 11.05 2.39
C LYS A 24 -24.24 11.73 2.60
N ASN A 25 -23.26 11.00 3.14
CA ASN A 25 -21.88 11.23 2.74
C ASN A 25 -21.86 11.06 1.22
N SER A 26 -21.83 12.19 0.53
CA SER A 26 -21.55 12.22 -0.89
C SER A 26 -20.20 11.55 -1.07
N LYS A 27 -20.21 10.32 -1.59
CA LYS A 27 -19.10 9.86 -2.41
C LYS A 27 -18.93 10.95 -3.46
N ILE A 28 -17.86 11.72 -3.35
CA ILE A 28 -17.35 12.51 -4.46
C ILE A 28 -16.96 11.48 -5.52
N VAL A 29 -17.92 11.12 -6.35
CA VAL A 29 -17.66 10.52 -7.65
C VAL A 29 -17.27 11.70 -8.51
N SER A 30 -15.99 12.07 -8.47
CA SER A 30 -15.42 12.93 -9.49
C SER A 30 -15.33 12.12 -10.77
N ASN A 31 -16.42 12.12 -11.54
CA ASN A 31 -16.36 11.83 -12.95
C ASN A 31 -15.55 12.94 -13.63
N ILE A 32 -14.26 12.71 -13.81
CA ILE A 32 -13.51 13.31 -14.90
C ILE A 32 -13.15 12.13 -15.81
N VAL A 33 -14.09 11.78 -16.68
CA VAL A 33 -13.81 10.97 -17.86
C VAL A 33 -13.13 11.91 -18.85
N SER A 34 -11.81 11.93 -18.80
CA SER A 34 -10.98 12.26 -19.94
C SER A 34 -10.50 10.93 -20.50
N ASP A 35 -10.85 10.62 -21.76
CA ASP A 35 -10.37 9.46 -22.51
C ASP A 35 -8.88 9.60 -22.87
N THR A 36 -8.05 9.86 -21.87
CA THR A 36 -6.60 9.79 -22.02
C THR A 36 -6.20 8.35 -21.73
N LEU A 37 -5.96 7.57 -22.78
CA LEU A 37 -5.26 6.30 -22.66
C LEU A 37 -4.01 6.53 -21.79
N LEU A 38 -3.77 5.68 -20.78
CA LEU A 38 -2.53 5.73 -20.00
C LEU A 38 -1.33 5.91 -20.95
N PRO A 39 -0.48 6.91 -20.73
CA PRO A 39 0.66 7.10 -21.61
C PRO A 39 1.56 5.86 -21.48
N ALA A 40 2.03 5.36 -22.63
CA ALA A 40 2.67 4.04 -22.73
C ALA A 40 3.98 3.95 -21.93
N ASP A 41 4.57 5.10 -21.62
CA ASP A 41 5.75 5.27 -20.77
C ASP A 41 5.46 5.01 -19.27
N CYS A 42 4.20 5.02 -18.85
CA CYS A 42 3.81 4.84 -17.46
C CYS A 42 3.59 3.38 -17.07
N ILE A 43 3.42 2.48 -18.04
CA ILE A 43 3.21 1.05 -17.76
C ILE A 43 4.56 0.35 -17.82
N PRO A 44 5.02 -0.30 -16.74
CA PRO A 44 6.24 -1.10 -16.80
C PRO A 44 6.08 -2.22 -17.84
N THR A 45 7.18 -2.51 -18.55
CA THR A 45 7.19 -3.60 -19.52
C THR A 45 7.14 -4.95 -18.82
N ASP A 46 6.43 -5.91 -19.41
CA ASP A 46 6.51 -7.32 -19.02
C ASP A 46 7.96 -7.82 -19.02
N PHE A 47 8.31 -8.66 -18.05
CA PHE A 47 9.64 -9.23 -17.95
C PHE A 47 9.61 -10.58 -17.22
N THR A 48 10.75 -11.28 -17.25
CA THR A 48 10.96 -12.52 -16.49
C THR A 48 12.11 -12.29 -15.52
N THR A 49 11.90 -12.62 -14.26
CA THR A 49 12.92 -12.48 -13.21
C THR A 49 14.06 -13.48 -13.42
N PRO A 50 15.22 -13.29 -12.76
CA PRO A 50 16.31 -14.25 -12.82
C PRO A 50 15.96 -15.67 -12.35
N LEU A 51 14.94 -15.83 -11.49
CA LEU A 51 14.46 -17.16 -11.05
C LEU A 51 13.36 -17.73 -11.96
N GLY A 52 13.07 -17.10 -13.09
CA GLY A 52 12.13 -17.61 -14.10
C GLY A 52 10.66 -17.22 -13.88
N THR A 53 10.35 -16.34 -12.92
CA THR A 53 8.98 -15.87 -12.73
C THR A 53 8.67 -14.79 -13.76
N LYS A 54 7.67 -15.03 -14.61
CA LYS A 54 7.12 -14.04 -15.54
C LYS A 54 6.21 -13.08 -14.78
N ILE A 55 6.42 -11.78 -14.99
CA ILE A 55 5.58 -10.69 -14.48
C ILE A 55 4.99 -9.94 -15.67
N THR A 56 3.68 -9.73 -15.64
CA THR A 56 2.90 -9.14 -16.74
C THR A 56 2.02 -8.01 -16.21
N TYR A 57 2.04 -6.87 -16.90
CA TYR A 57 1.21 -5.70 -16.63
C TYR A 57 0.08 -5.63 -17.66
N ILE A 58 -1.09 -6.17 -17.28
CA ILE A 58 -2.24 -6.33 -18.18
C ILE A 58 -3.07 -5.04 -18.17
N ARG A 59 -3.18 -4.37 -19.32
CA ARG A 59 -4.01 -3.18 -19.45
C ARG A 59 -5.50 -3.53 -19.42
N VAL A 60 -6.27 -2.86 -18.57
CA VAL A 60 -7.72 -2.97 -18.44
C VAL A 60 -8.31 -1.56 -18.50
N GLY A 61 -8.71 -1.12 -19.70
CA GLY A 61 -9.11 0.28 -19.92
C GLY A 61 -7.98 1.27 -19.60
N ASN A 62 -8.24 2.17 -18.65
CA ASN A 62 -7.28 3.17 -18.16
C ASN A 62 -6.54 2.72 -16.89
N ALA A 63 -6.56 1.42 -16.58
CA ALA A 63 -5.87 0.85 -15.44
C ALA A 63 -5.01 -0.35 -15.86
N VAL A 64 -4.19 -0.82 -14.92
CA VAL A 64 -3.26 -1.93 -15.08
C VAL A 64 -3.53 -2.97 -14.00
N LYS A 65 -3.61 -4.23 -14.40
CA LYS A 65 -3.70 -5.39 -13.52
C LYS A 65 -2.36 -6.12 -13.53
N LEU A 66 -1.83 -6.44 -12.34
CA LEU A 66 -0.60 -7.20 -12.23
C LEU A 66 -0.88 -8.70 -12.30
N SER A 67 -0.09 -9.44 -13.07
CA SER A 67 -0.11 -10.90 -13.14
C SER A 67 1.30 -11.47 -13.02
N TRP A 68 1.44 -12.63 -12.39
CA TRP A 68 2.73 -13.30 -12.22
C TRP A 68 2.60 -14.82 -12.27
N GLY A 69 3.65 -15.52 -12.65
CA GLY A 69 3.65 -16.98 -12.77
C GLY A 69 4.94 -17.56 -13.34
N ASP A 70 5.11 -18.88 -13.30
CA ASP A 70 6.32 -19.60 -13.76
C ASP A 70 6.02 -20.64 -14.86
N GLY A 71 4.91 -20.46 -15.57
CA GLY A 71 4.45 -21.36 -16.64
C GLY A 71 3.63 -22.57 -16.13
N ASN A 72 3.90 -23.05 -14.92
CA ASN A 72 3.06 -24.06 -14.27
C ASN A 72 1.88 -23.42 -13.53
N TYR A 73 2.07 -22.19 -13.08
CA TYR A 73 1.09 -21.44 -12.31
C TYR A 73 1.00 -20.00 -12.78
N THR A 74 -0.17 -19.39 -12.65
CA THR A 74 -0.39 -17.97 -12.94
C THR A 74 -1.41 -17.38 -11.98
N ARG A 75 -1.09 -16.22 -11.41
CA ARG A 75 -1.96 -15.39 -10.57
C ARG A 75 -2.16 -14.03 -11.18
N SER A 76 -3.21 -13.36 -10.72
CA SER A 76 -3.38 -11.93 -10.92
C SER A 76 -3.75 -11.26 -9.61
N HIS A 77 -3.30 -10.04 -9.43
CA HIS A 77 -3.69 -9.18 -8.33
C HIS A 77 -5.07 -8.59 -8.64
N ASP A 78 -6.02 -8.64 -7.72
CA ASP A 78 -7.38 -8.19 -8.03
C ASP A 78 -7.50 -6.66 -8.15
N SER A 79 -6.62 -5.92 -7.46
CA SER A 79 -6.55 -4.46 -7.58
C SER A 79 -6.13 -4.02 -8.99
N LEU A 80 -6.72 -2.90 -9.41
CA LEU A 80 -6.36 -2.16 -10.62
C LEU A 80 -5.55 -0.93 -10.23
N PHE A 81 -4.41 -0.75 -10.87
CA PHE A 81 -3.48 0.36 -10.63
C PHE A 81 -3.57 1.38 -11.76
N THR A 82 -3.32 2.65 -11.46
CA THR A 82 -3.44 3.73 -12.43
C THR A 82 -2.25 4.67 -12.35
N CYS A 83 -2.06 5.45 -13.40
CA CYS A 83 -1.24 6.65 -13.33
C CYS A 83 -2.16 7.86 -13.20
N VAL A 84 -1.76 8.83 -12.39
CA VAL A 84 -2.53 10.04 -12.13
C VAL A 84 -1.74 11.23 -12.64
N ASP A 85 -2.30 11.98 -13.58
CA ASP A 85 -1.72 13.25 -14.03
C ASP A 85 -2.33 14.39 -13.22
N TYR A 86 -1.55 14.95 -12.30
CA TYR A 86 -1.94 16.18 -11.62
C TYR A 86 -1.33 17.33 -12.40
N THR A 87 -2.18 18.10 -13.10
CA THR A 87 -1.80 19.21 -14.00
C THR A 87 -0.81 20.21 -13.38
N ASP A 88 -0.78 20.30 -12.04
CA ASP A 88 0.01 21.27 -11.30
C ASP A 88 1.27 20.67 -10.63
N SER A 89 1.37 19.33 -10.52
CA SER A 89 2.49 18.65 -9.84
C SER A 89 3.22 17.60 -10.69
N GLY A 90 2.71 17.31 -11.89
CA GLY A 90 3.25 16.32 -12.82
C GLY A 90 2.49 15.00 -12.79
N ARG A 91 2.96 14.07 -13.63
CA ARG A 91 2.42 12.71 -13.76
C ARG A 91 2.98 11.80 -12.67
N TRP A 92 2.10 11.09 -11.98
CA TRP A 92 2.43 10.14 -10.94
C TRP A 92 2.12 8.72 -11.39
N ASP A 93 3.10 7.86 -11.17
CA ASP A 93 3.02 6.44 -11.43
C ASP A 93 2.71 5.71 -10.11
N LEU A 94 1.46 5.24 -9.98
CA LEU A 94 0.98 4.45 -8.83
C LEU A 94 0.89 2.95 -9.19
N ILE A 95 1.63 2.52 -10.22
CA ILE A 95 1.73 1.12 -10.60
C ILE A 95 2.85 0.50 -9.77
N PRO A 96 2.59 -0.63 -9.08
CA PRO A 96 3.62 -1.32 -8.30
C PRO A 96 4.82 -1.69 -9.17
N LYS A 97 6.01 -1.38 -8.69
CA LYS A 97 7.28 -1.65 -9.35
C LYS A 97 7.95 -2.83 -8.67
N TYR A 98 8.42 -3.77 -9.48
CA TYR A 98 9.19 -4.90 -8.98
C TYR A 98 10.49 -4.41 -8.36
N GLU A 99 10.77 -4.90 -7.16
CA GLU A 99 11.98 -4.58 -6.41
C GLU A 99 12.89 -5.79 -6.29
N SER A 100 12.36 -6.92 -5.83
CA SER A 100 13.15 -8.14 -5.61
C SER A 100 12.31 -9.42 -5.62
N GLU A 101 13.00 -10.54 -5.65
CA GLU A 101 12.41 -11.87 -5.61
C GLU A 101 13.18 -12.76 -4.62
N THR A 102 12.43 -13.48 -3.79
CA THR A 102 12.92 -14.57 -2.95
C THR A 102 12.46 -15.91 -3.54
N LYS A 103 12.83 -17.01 -2.87
CA LYS A 103 12.35 -18.34 -3.27
C LYS A 103 10.82 -18.41 -3.36
N ASN A 104 10.14 -17.77 -2.41
CA ASN A 104 8.70 -17.92 -2.19
C ASN A 104 7.88 -16.68 -2.54
N TYR A 105 8.51 -15.51 -2.64
CA TYR A 105 7.80 -14.23 -2.78
C TYR A 105 8.41 -13.33 -3.84
N LEU A 106 7.56 -12.51 -4.46
CA LEU A 106 7.95 -11.33 -5.21
C LEU A 106 7.65 -10.10 -4.34
N VAL A 107 8.57 -9.14 -4.33
CA VAL A 107 8.41 -7.89 -3.59
C VAL A 107 8.26 -6.76 -4.59
N PHE A 108 7.16 -6.02 -4.44
CA PHE A 108 6.86 -4.83 -5.21
C PHE A 108 6.74 -3.64 -4.28
N ILE A 109 7.20 -2.47 -4.75
CA ILE A 109 7.01 -1.19 -4.07
C ILE A 109 5.99 -0.39 -4.87
N ASN A 110 5.02 0.19 -4.17
CA ASN A 110 4.02 1.05 -4.76
C ASN A 110 3.98 2.41 -4.08
N VAL A 111 3.86 3.47 -4.87
CA VAL A 111 3.62 4.83 -4.36
C VAL A 111 2.12 4.97 -4.15
N LEU A 112 1.71 5.32 -2.94
CA LEU A 112 0.29 5.49 -2.60
C LEU A 112 -0.18 6.93 -2.70
N SER A 113 0.71 7.88 -2.44
CA SER A 113 0.38 9.30 -2.38
C SER A 113 1.62 10.16 -2.62
N THR A 114 1.38 11.39 -3.09
CA THR A 114 2.37 12.47 -3.14
C THR A 114 1.80 13.69 -2.41
N SER A 115 2.65 14.57 -1.88
CA SER A 115 2.16 15.80 -1.23
C SER A 115 1.45 16.70 -2.22
N SER A 116 0.48 17.46 -1.69
CA SER A 116 -0.14 18.59 -2.37
C SER A 116 0.89 19.62 -2.86
N GLY A 117 0.45 20.46 -3.81
CA GLY A 117 1.19 21.18 -4.87
C GLY A 117 2.42 22.06 -4.56
N GLY A 118 3.07 21.92 -3.40
CA GLY A 118 4.38 22.52 -3.11
C GLY A 118 5.52 21.52 -2.90
N ASN A 119 5.25 20.21 -2.81
CA ASN A 119 6.30 19.20 -2.56
C ASN A 119 6.09 17.94 -3.42
N PRO A 120 6.88 17.75 -4.49
CA PRO A 120 6.73 16.62 -5.42
C PRO A 120 7.38 15.32 -4.91
N ALA A 121 7.82 15.22 -3.66
CA ALA A 121 8.40 13.96 -3.20
C ALA A 121 7.29 12.92 -2.91
N PRO A 122 7.45 11.64 -3.31
CA PRO A 122 6.54 10.58 -2.89
C PRO A 122 6.45 10.55 -1.37
N ILE A 123 5.24 10.60 -0.83
CA ILE A 123 5.03 10.67 0.62
C ILE A 123 4.88 9.28 1.19
N ASP A 124 4.06 8.44 0.60
CA ASP A 124 3.80 7.13 1.18
C ASP A 124 4.14 6.01 0.21
N PHE A 125 5.05 5.15 0.66
CA PHE A 125 5.32 3.89 -0.01
C PHE A 125 4.54 2.79 0.69
N SER A 126 4.02 1.88 -0.12
CA SER A 126 3.61 0.57 0.34
C SER A 126 4.49 -0.49 -0.29
N VAL A 127 4.59 -1.61 0.42
CA VAL A 127 5.14 -2.84 -0.11
C VAL A 127 4.02 -3.82 -0.34
N MET A 128 4.08 -4.47 -1.49
CA MET A 128 3.18 -5.55 -1.89
C MET A 128 4.02 -6.80 -2.10
N VAL A 129 3.77 -7.81 -1.28
CA VAL A 129 4.47 -9.08 -1.30
C VAL A 129 3.54 -10.12 -1.90
N LEU A 130 3.89 -10.57 -3.10
CA LEU A 130 3.11 -11.51 -3.88
C LEU A 130 3.69 -12.91 -3.70
N PRO A 131 2.92 -13.87 -3.18
CA PRO A 131 3.41 -15.24 -3.07
C PRO A 131 3.48 -15.92 -4.44
N LYS A 132 4.53 -16.72 -4.62
CA LYS A 132 4.72 -17.57 -5.81
C LYS A 132 3.93 -18.87 -5.70
N ASN A 133 3.53 -19.26 -4.49
CA ASN A 133 2.66 -20.42 -4.25
C ASN A 133 1.16 -20.03 -4.25
N VAL A 134 0.30 -21.04 -4.39
CA VAL A 134 -1.17 -20.90 -4.46
C VAL A 134 -1.81 -20.57 -3.11
N THR A 135 -1.20 -21.03 -2.01
CA THR A 135 -1.86 -21.09 -0.70
C THR A 135 -1.74 -19.79 0.08
N ASP A 136 -0.66 -19.05 -0.13
CA ASP A 136 -0.42 -17.82 0.61
C ASP A 136 -1.27 -16.68 0.04
N SER A 137 -1.70 -15.81 0.94
CA SER A 137 -2.34 -14.54 0.60
C SER A 137 -1.29 -13.50 0.23
N ILE A 138 -1.70 -12.56 -0.61
CA ILE A 138 -0.93 -11.33 -0.84
C ILE A 138 -0.80 -10.58 0.50
N TYR A 139 0.38 -10.04 0.77
CA TYR A 139 0.63 -9.19 1.93
C TYR A 139 0.92 -7.78 1.46
N GLU A 140 0.17 -6.80 1.97
CA GLU A 140 0.37 -5.38 1.68
C GLU A 140 0.61 -4.61 2.97
N LYS A 141 1.54 -3.66 2.92
CA LYS A 141 1.79 -2.78 4.05
C LYS A 141 2.21 -1.38 3.63
N GLU A 142 1.49 -0.39 4.13
CA GLU A 142 1.83 1.03 3.99
C GLU A 142 2.99 1.43 4.92
N MET A 143 3.51 2.64 4.72
CA MET A 143 4.66 3.18 5.44
C MET A 143 5.88 2.26 5.34
N TYR A 144 6.04 1.63 4.17
CA TYR A 144 7.20 0.85 3.84
C TYR A 144 8.45 1.74 3.84
N LEU A 145 9.53 1.23 4.40
CA LEU A 145 10.80 1.93 4.47
C LEU A 145 11.84 1.25 3.59
N ASP A 146 12.00 -0.06 3.73
CA ASP A 146 13.11 -0.80 3.14
C ASP A 146 12.90 -2.32 3.26
N HIS A 147 13.69 -3.08 2.52
CA HIS A 147 13.74 -4.52 2.60
C HIS A 147 15.18 -5.03 2.55
N ALA A 148 15.44 -6.19 3.16
CA ALA A 148 16.74 -6.82 3.13
C ALA A 148 16.59 -8.35 3.12
N GLY A 149 16.69 -8.95 1.93
CA GLY A 149 16.40 -10.37 1.75
C GLY A 149 14.95 -10.68 2.11
N ASP A 150 14.75 -11.59 3.07
CA ASP A 150 13.42 -11.99 3.53
C ASP A 150 12.82 -11.04 4.59
N TYR A 151 13.46 -9.91 4.87
CA TYR A 151 12.96 -8.95 5.86
C TYR A 151 12.31 -7.74 5.19
N ILE A 152 11.12 -7.36 5.67
CA ILE A 152 10.42 -6.14 5.30
C ILE A 152 10.41 -5.21 6.51
N ILE A 153 10.75 -3.94 6.30
CA ILE A 153 10.83 -2.91 7.33
C ILE A 153 9.80 -1.83 7.02
N TYR A 154 8.92 -1.53 7.97
CA TYR A 154 7.90 -0.50 7.84
C TYR A 154 7.64 0.19 9.18
N LEU A 155 7.17 1.43 9.14
CA LEU A 155 6.73 2.14 10.35
C LEU A 155 5.42 1.57 10.86
N THR A 156 5.28 1.49 12.17
CA THR A 156 4.04 1.13 12.83
C THR A 156 3.73 2.11 13.96
N GLY A 157 2.45 2.25 14.29
CA GLY A 157 1.98 3.19 15.32
C GLY A 157 1.59 4.55 14.74
N ALA A 158 0.57 5.17 15.34
CA ALA A 158 0.03 6.46 14.89
C ALA A 158 1.04 7.61 14.97
N SER A 159 2.09 7.44 15.78
CA SER A 159 3.18 8.40 16.02
C SER A 159 4.47 8.05 15.27
N ALA A 160 4.49 7.03 14.41
CA ALA A 160 5.73 6.55 13.77
C ALA A 160 6.89 6.29 14.78
N ASP A 161 6.56 5.96 16.03
CA ASP A 161 7.52 5.79 17.13
C ASP A 161 8.17 4.40 17.16
N SER A 162 7.76 3.53 16.24
CA SER A 162 8.24 2.16 16.20
C SER A 162 8.34 1.64 14.77
N LEU A 163 9.33 0.78 14.58
CA LEU A 163 9.56 0.05 13.35
C LEU A 163 9.08 -1.39 13.55
N SER A 164 8.39 -1.93 12.57
CA SER A 164 8.16 -3.35 12.47
C SER A 164 9.13 -3.97 11.47
N VAL A 165 9.71 -5.09 11.87
CA VAL A 165 10.50 -5.96 10.99
C VAL A 165 9.71 -7.25 10.83
N LEU A 166 9.21 -7.51 9.63
CA LEU A 166 8.57 -8.76 9.26
C LEU A 166 9.58 -9.68 8.59
N ASN A 167 9.69 -10.93 9.05
CA ASN A 167 10.36 -12.00 8.33
C ASN A 167 9.34 -12.71 7.42
N LEU A 168 9.52 -12.66 6.11
CA LEU A 168 8.62 -13.22 5.11
C LEU A 168 8.51 -14.74 5.17
N GLU A 169 9.58 -15.43 5.58
CA GLU A 169 9.63 -16.88 5.68
C GLU A 169 8.96 -17.37 6.97
N THR A 170 9.28 -16.78 8.12
CA THR A 170 8.73 -17.21 9.41
C THR A 170 7.38 -16.57 9.75
N LYS A 171 6.98 -15.52 9.00
CA LYS A 171 5.82 -14.65 9.27
C LYS A 171 5.83 -13.97 10.63
N LYS A 172 6.97 -14.00 11.34
CA LYS A 172 7.12 -13.34 12.64
C LYS A 172 7.41 -11.85 12.43
N ILE A 173 6.82 -11.05 13.29
CA ILE A 173 7.04 -9.61 13.34
C ILE A 173 7.76 -9.29 14.65
N GLN A 174 8.81 -8.48 14.56
CA GLN A 174 9.47 -7.87 15.70
C GLN A 174 9.25 -6.36 15.67
N ILE A 175 8.85 -5.80 16.81
CA ILE A 175 8.68 -4.36 16.98
C ILE A 175 9.94 -3.78 17.62
N CYS A 176 10.50 -2.76 17.00
CA CYS A 176 11.68 -2.02 17.44
C CYS A 176 11.26 -0.59 17.77
N ARG A 177 11.13 -0.27 19.05
CA ARG A 177 10.75 1.08 19.51
C ARG A 177 11.92 2.04 19.34
N LEU A 178 11.65 3.19 18.74
CA LEU A 178 12.59 4.29 18.58
C LEU A 178 12.55 5.13 19.85
N ASP A 179 13.71 5.32 20.47
CA ASP A 179 13.87 6.10 21.69
C ASP A 179 15.15 6.94 21.56
N PRO A 180 15.05 8.28 21.63
CA PRO A 180 13.81 9.09 21.70
C PRO A 180 12.92 8.95 20.45
N GLN A 181 11.65 9.36 20.58
CA GLN A 181 10.66 9.28 19.49
C GLN A 181 11.05 10.22 18.34
N PRO A 182 10.80 9.82 17.07
CA PRO A 182 11.15 10.64 15.93
C PRO A 182 10.32 11.92 15.83
N LEU A 183 10.87 12.92 15.16
CA LEU A 183 10.22 14.22 14.97
C LEU A 183 9.12 14.16 13.90
N ILE A 184 7.86 14.08 14.32
CA ILE A 184 6.73 14.05 13.39
C ILE A 184 6.43 15.46 12.89
N PHE A 185 6.91 15.81 11.69
CA PHE A 185 6.48 17.01 10.98
C PHE A 185 5.26 16.74 10.10
N ALA A 186 4.67 17.80 9.52
CA ALA A 186 3.66 17.72 8.46
C ALA A 186 4.15 17.09 7.12
N LYS A 187 5.37 16.57 7.08
CA LYS A 187 5.91 15.77 5.97
C LYS A 187 5.57 14.30 6.17
N SER A 188 5.81 13.44 5.16
CA SER A 188 5.63 12.00 5.31
C SER A 188 6.28 11.46 6.59
N PRO A 189 5.59 10.59 7.36
CA PRO A 189 6.22 9.92 8.51
C PRO A 189 7.43 9.07 8.10
N THR A 190 7.49 8.59 6.84
CA THR A 190 8.63 7.78 6.36
C THR A 190 9.91 8.58 6.19
N PHE A 191 9.85 9.89 5.92
CA PHE A 191 11.03 10.73 5.69
C PHE A 191 11.89 10.95 6.91
N ILE A 192 11.29 10.81 8.10
CA ILE A 192 12.02 10.96 9.37
C ILE A 192 13.06 9.85 9.50
N ILE A 193 12.83 8.70 8.86
CA ILE A 193 13.79 7.60 8.77
C ILE A 193 14.70 7.84 7.57
N GLN A 194 15.92 8.31 7.83
CA GLN A 194 16.90 8.59 6.77
C GLN A 194 17.50 7.31 6.18
N LYS A 195 17.66 6.28 7.02
CA LYS A 195 18.29 5.03 6.58
C LYS A 195 17.93 3.85 7.45
N THR A 196 17.71 2.71 6.82
CA THR A 196 17.69 1.41 7.46
C THR A 196 18.69 0.46 6.82
N LYS A 197 19.18 -0.50 7.59
CA LYS A 197 20.03 -1.60 7.07
C LYS A 197 20.00 -2.78 8.02
N ILE A 198 19.80 -3.99 7.50
CA ILE A 198 20.00 -5.21 8.27
C ILE A 198 21.39 -5.80 7.95
N LYS A 199 22.19 -6.07 8.99
CA LYS A 199 23.46 -6.80 8.88
C LYS A 199 23.62 -7.72 10.08
N ASN A 200 23.94 -8.99 9.84
CA ASN A 200 24.17 -9.99 10.90
C ASN A 200 23.05 -10.05 11.96
N LYS A 201 21.79 -10.07 11.51
CA LYS A 201 20.59 -10.02 12.38
C LYS A 201 20.54 -8.80 13.32
N VAL A 202 21.14 -7.69 12.92
CA VAL A 202 20.99 -6.40 13.58
C VAL A 202 20.40 -5.42 12.59
N LEU A 203 19.27 -4.82 12.95
CA LEU A 203 18.70 -3.67 12.27
C LEU A 203 19.44 -2.42 12.74
N HIS A 204 20.04 -1.69 11.81
CA HIS A 204 20.60 -0.37 11.99
C HIS A 204 19.61 0.66 11.43
N VAL A 205 19.34 1.71 12.20
CA VAL A 205 18.40 2.78 11.83
C VAL A 205 19.05 4.12 12.08
N GLU A 206 18.95 5.03 11.12
CA GLU A 206 19.29 6.45 11.26
C GLU A 206 18.01 7.27 11.05
N TYR A 207 17.69 8.17 11.98
CA TYR A 207 16.46 8.96 11.95
C TYR A 207 16.61 10.34 12.60
N GLU A 208 15.73 11.27 12.23
CA GLU A 208 15.68 12.64 12.75
C GLU A 208 14.90 12.75 14.07
N ASP A 209 15.44 13.52 15.00
CA ASP A 209 14.92 13.78 16.35
C ASP A 209 15.25 15.24 16.77
N LEU A 210 14.74 15.70 17.92
CA LEU A 210 15.09 16.97 18.55
C LEU A 210 16.00 16.77 19.77
N ASP A 211 16.99 17.66 19.91
CA ASP A 211 17.74 17.79 21.16
C ASP A 211 17.01 18.67 22.18
N SER A 212 17.63 18.90 23.34
CA SER A 212 17.07 19.72 24.41
C SER A 212 16.87 21.19 24.06
N ASN A 213 17.38 21.66 22.91
CA ASN A 213 17.29 23.03 22.42
C ASN A 213 16.40 23.12 21.17
N ASP A 214 15.55 22.13 20.92
CA ASP A 214 14.69 22.02 19.73
C ASP A 214 15.48 22.06 18.40
N SER A 215 16.75 21.65 18.42
CA SER A 215 17.56 21.52 17.21
C SER A 215 17.47 20.11 16.64
N THR A 216 17.32 19.99 15.32
CA THR A 216 17.28 18.69 14.64
C THR A 216 18.62 17.97 14.77
N VAL A 217 18.57 16.73 15.24
CA VAL A 217 19.73 15.84 15.38
C VAL A 217 19.47 14.48 14.73
N ILE A 218 20.53 13.83 14.28
CA ILE A 218 20.46 12.48 13.72
C ILE A 218 20.78 11.44 14.79
N ARG A 219 19.81 10.56 15.07
CA ARG A 219 19.95 9.42 15.98
C ARG A 219 20.33 8.17 15.21
N LYS A 220 21.10 7.29 15.86
CA LYS A 220 21.52 6.01 15.30
C LYS A 220 21.25 4.89 16.29
N ASN A 221 20.25 4.06 16.00
CA ASN A 221 19.85 2.96 16.86
C ASN A 221 20.17 1.60 16.23
N LYS A 222 20.35 0.60 17.08
CA LYS A 222 20.62 -0.78 16.69
C LYS A 222 19.69 -1.73 17.43
N PHE A 223 19.04 -2.62 16.71
CA PHE A 223 18.11 -3.61 17.27
C PHE A 223 18.55 -5.00 16.87
N ARG A 224 18.76 -5.88 17.84
CA ARG A 224 19.00 -7.30 17.58
C ARG A 224 17.69 -7.96 17.14
N LEU A 225 17.71 -8.66 16.02
CA LEU A 225 16.57 -9.38 15.49
C LEU A 225 16.57 -10.81 16.03
N GLY A 226 15.50 -11.17 16.75
CA GLY A 226 15.23 -12.51 17.28
C GLY A 226 14.31 -13.35 16.39
N ILE A 227 14.00 -12.86 15.19
CA ILE A 227 13.05 -13.42 14.22
C ILE A 227 13.70 -13.88 12.91
#